data_AF-A0A3D4HYL1-F1
#
_entry.id   AF-A0A3D4HYL1-F1
#
_cell.length_a   1.000
_cell.length_b   1.000
_cell.length_c   1.000
_cell.angle_alpha   90.00
_cell.angle_beta   90.00
_cell.angle_gamma   90.00
#
_symmetry.space_group_name_H-M   'P 1'
#
loop_
_entity.id
_entity.type
_entity.pdbx_description
1 polymer ?
#
loop_
_entity_poly.entity_id
_entity_poly.type
_entity_poly.pdbx_seq_one_letter_code
_entity_poly.pdbx_strand_id
1 'polypeptide(L)'
;LCDRSGPVDHSQLYTDIGDVFDKYSNLEVGSINIIKVRDDIMAVANRNGLSMPRGVSMLGRGLVTLEGVVGKISPEINIMQILVNYVSGKMIKELDLSAELKNACVSVLRSGRRVPDMPSQMSEILKMAIKGQLKTNAELSGSKKFLDRLDNMADKVSLAIVEAALLAGSAMLCSSAGGRGKSFLGVPVLGAAGLALSAILGVYMVWLIFFSKK
;
A
#
# COMPACT_ATOMS: atom_id res chain seq x y z
N LEU A 1 -7.58 -16.43 21.40
CA LEU A 1 -6.83 -17.22 22.41
C LEU A 1 -6.46 -16.38 23.65
N CYS A 2 -7.24 -15.35 24.02
CA CYS A 2 -7.17 -14.70 25.34
C CYS A 2 -8.56 -14.78 25.98
N ASP A 3 -8.62 -15.17 27.24
CA ASP A 3 -9.86 -15.22 28.00
C ASP A 3 -10.25 -13.77 28.36
N ARG A 4 -11.44 -13.33 27.91
CA ARG A 4 -11.84 -11.92 28.04
C ARG A 4 -12.33 -11.66 29.47
N SER A 5 -11.65 -10.80 30.22
CA SER A 5 -12.08 -10.40 31.57
C SER A 5 -13.03 -9.18 31.59
N GLY A 6 -13.38 -8.60 30.44
CA GLY A 6 -14.32 -7.47 30.34
C GLY A 6 -14.51 -6.93 28.91
N PRO A 7 -15.33 -5.87 28.71
CA PRO A 7 -15.42 -5.16 27.44
C PRO A 7 -14.10 -4.43 27.15
N VAL A 8 -13.44 -4.79 26.05
CA VAL A 8 -12.15 -4.23 25.65
C VAL A 8 -12.39 -3.03 24.74
N ASP A 9 -11.88 -1.86 25.13
CA ASP A 9 -11.81 -0.72 24.23
C ASP A 9 -10.68 -0.95 23.22
N HIS A 10 -11.07 -1.31 22.00
CA HIS A 10 -10.12 -1.56 20.92
C HIS A 10 -9.30 -0.31 20.58
N SER A 11 -9.89 0.89 20.67
CA SER A 11 -9.17 2.13 20.37
C SER A 11 -8.04 2.36 21.35
N GLN A 12 -8.32 2.19 22.64
CA GLN A 12 -7.32 2.35 23.70
C GLN A 12 -6.22 1.29 23.59
N LEU A 13 -6.58 0.04 23.30
CA LEU A 13 -5.60 -1.03 23.10
C LEU A 13 -4.65 -0.74 21.93
N TYR A 14 -5.15 -0.22 20.81
CA TYR A 14 -4.30 0.12 19.67
C TYR A 14 -3.33 1.27 20.01
N THR A 15 -3.80 2.28 20.75
CA THR A 15 -2.94 3.36 21.24
C THR A 15 -1.86 2.83 22.18
N ASP A 16 -2.22 2.03 23.18
CA ASP A 16 -1.27 1.47 24.15
C ASP A 16 -0.22 0.56 23.49
N ILE A 17 -0.61 -0.22 22.48
CA ILE A 17 0.33 -1.04 21.68
C ILE A 17 1.26 -0.13 20.86
N GLY A 18 0.73 0.93 20.27
CA GLY A 18 1.52 1.93 19.54
C GLY A 18 2.57 2.60 20.43
N ASP A 19 2.19 3.00 21.64
CA ASP A 19 3.09 3.61 22.61
C ASP A 19 4.26 2.67 23.00
N VAL A 20 3.97 1.38 23.19
CA VAL A 20 5.02 0.37 23.44
C VAL A 20 5.93 0.22 22.22
N PHE A 21 5.37 0.17 21.01
CA PHE A 21 6.17 0.06 19.79
C PHE A 21 7.10 1.28 19.60
N ASP A 22 6.56 2.49 19.71
CA ASP A 22 7.31 3.74 19.54
C ASP A 22 8.44 3.88 20.56
N LYS A 23 8.20 3.42 21.80
CA LYS A 23 9.21 3.41 22.87
C LYS A 23 10.45 2.58 22.52
N TYR A 24 10.29 1.48 21.80
CA TYR A 24 11.39 0.56 21.47
C TYR A 24 11.90 0.72 20.04
N SER A 25 11.16 1.40 19.15
CA SER A 25 11.53 1.56 17.73
C SER A 25 12.80 2.37 17.49
N ASN A 26 13.12 3.33 18.37
CA ASN A 26 14.28 4.21 18.22
C ASN A 26 15.50 3.77 19.04
N LEU A 27 15.41 2.65 19.75
CA LEU A 27 16.51 2.15 20.58
C LEU A 27 17.39 1.18 19.79
N GLU A 28 18.70 1.28 19.99
CA GLU A 28 19.62 0.26 19.48
C GLU A 28 19.30 -1.08 20.14
N VAL A 29 19.23 -2.14 19.33
CA VAL A 29 18.83 -3.49 19.77
C VAL A 29 19.65 -3.97 20.98
N GLY A 30 20.95 -3.66 21.02
CA GLY A 30 21.86 -4.01 22.10
C GLY A 30 21.63 -3.28 23.42
N SER A 31 20.80 -2.23 23.43
CA SER A 31 20.38 -1.51 24.64
C SER A 31 18.99 -1.94 25.14
N ILE A 32 18.26 -2.73 24.35
CA ILE A 32 16.90 -3.16 24.71
C ILE A 32 16.98 -4.28 25.75
N ASN A 33 16.29 -4.10 26.87
CA ASN A 33 16.14 -5.11 27.90
C ASN A 33 14.85 -5.91 27.68
N ILE A 34 14.98 -7.23 27.53
CA ILE A 34 13.84 -8.11 27.21
C ILE A 34 12.88 -8.29 28.40
N ILE A 35 13.35 -8.15 29.64
CA ILE A 35 12.46 -8.10 30.83
C ILE A 35 11.53 -6.89 30.79
N LYS A 36 12.07 -5.70 30.46
CA LYS A 36 11.28 -4.47 30.37
C LYS A 36 10.23 -4.56 29.26
N VAL A 37 10.61 -5.08 28.09
CA VAL A 37 9.67 -5.30 26.98
C VAL A 37 8.54 -6.24 27.42
N ARG A 38 8.87 -7.35 28.08
CA ARG A 38 7.88 -8.27 28.65
C ARG A 38 6.96 -7.57 29.66
N ASP A 39 7.51 -6.79 30.57
CA ASP A 39 6.72 -6.06 31.58
C ASP A 39 5.75 -5.08 30.95
N ASP A 40 6.21 -4.30 29.97
CA ASP A 40 5.36 -3.32 29.28
C ASP A 40 4.22 -4.04 28.53
N ILE A 41 4.49 -5.16 27.87
CA ILE A 41 3.46 -5.98 27.21
C ILE A 41 2.46 -6.53 28.23
N MET A 42 2.92 -7.05 29.37
CA MET A 42 2.03 -7.54 30.43
C MET A 42 1.21 -6.40 31.07
N ALA A 43 1.80 -5.22 31.21
CA ALA A 43 1.13 -4.04 31.74
C ALA A 43 0.02 -3.55 30.80
N VAL A 44 0.27 -3.47 29.49
CA VAL A 44 -0.75 -3.13 28.48
C VAL A 44 -1.87 -4.17 28.47
N ALA A 45 -1.52 -5.46 28.51
CA ALA A 45 -2.52 -6.53 28.58
C ALA A 45 -3.43 -6.38 29.81
N ASN A 46 -2.84 -6.15 30.98
CA ASN A 46 -3.60 -6.01 32.23
C ASN A 46 -4.46 -4.73 32.26
N ARG A 47 -3.94 -3.58 31.77
CA ARG A 47 -4.67 -2.31 31.68
C ARG A 47 -5.90 -2.41 30.79
N ASN A 48 -5.83 -3.19 29.72
CA ASN A 48 -6.92 -3.39 28.76
C ASN A 48 -7.85 -4.57 29.11
N GLY A 49 -7.76 -5.12 30.32
CA GLY A 49 -8.61 -6.23 30.76
C GLY A 49 -8.37 -7.55 30.01
N LEU A 50 -7.19 -7.70 29.39
CA LEU A 50 -6.77 -8.90 28.69
C LEU A 50 -6.08 -9.85 29.68
N SER A 51 -6.70 -11.01 29.92
CA SER A 51 -6.05 -12.09 30.66
C SER A 51 -5.05 -12.80 29.75
N MET A 52 -3.78 -12.81 30.15
CA MET A 52 -2.73 -13.52 29.43
C MET A 52 -2.93 -15.04 29.57
N PRO A 53 -2.88 -15.79 28.45
CA PRO A 53 -2.94 -17.25 28.51
C PRO A 53 -1.77 -17.81 29.30
N ARG A 54 -2.01 -18.88 30.06
CA ARG A 54 -0.97 -19.52 30.90
C ARG A 54 0.32 -19.81 30.14
N GLY A 55 0.24 -20.20 28.88
CA GLY A 55 1.41 -20.45 28.03
C GLY A 55 2.29 -19.21 27.84
N VAL A 56 1.68 -18.04 27.59
CA VAL A 56 2.41 -16.78 27.38
C VAL A 56 3.10 -16.32 28.67
N SER A 57 2.41 -16.42 29.81
CA SER A 57 3.00 -16.11 31.12
C SER A 57 4.16 -17.05 31.49
N MET A 58 4.08 -18.33 31.14
CA MET A 58 5.16 -19.30 31.34
C MET A 58 6.38 -18.98 30.47
N LEU A 59 6.18 -18.59 29.21
CA LEU A 59 7.26 -18.14 28.33
C LEU A 59 7.94 -16.89 28.90
N GLY A 60 7.16 -15.91 29.36
CA GLY A 60 7.68 -14.72 30.02
C GLY A 60 8.56 -15.03 31.23
N ARG A 61 8.20 -16.04 32.05
CA ARG A 61 9.04 -16.52 33.15
C ARG A 61 10.30 -17.22 32.67
N GLY A 62 10.21 -18.04 31.62
CA GLY A 62 11.37 -18.69 31.02
C GLY A 62 12.40 -17.68 30.51
N LEU A 63 11.95 -16.60 29.87
CA LEU A 63 12.79 -15.49 29.41
C LEU A 63 13.50 -14.79 30.58
N VAL A 64 12.80 -14.57 31.69
CA VAL A 64 13.40 -14.00 32.91
C VAL A 64 14.48 -14.90 33.48
N THR A 65 14.22 -16.21 33.57
CA THR A 65 15.22 -17.17 34.04
C THR A 65 16.43 -17.21 33.12
N LEU A 66 16.21 -17.15 31.80
CA LEU A 66 17.28 -17.14 30.81
C LEU A 66 18.14 -15.88 30.97
N GLU A 67 17.55 -14.70 31.07
CA GLU A 67 18.31 -13.45 31.31
C GLU A 67 19.00 -13.44 32.67
N GLY A 68 18.39 -14.01 33.70
CA GLY A 68 19.02 -14.17 35.02
C GLY A 68 20.22 -15.12 35.00
N VAL A 69 20.21 -16.16 34.18
CA VAL A 69 21.34 -17.10 34.02
C VAL A 69 22.43 -16.49 33.14
N VAL A 70 22.07 -15.96 31.97
CA VAL A 70 23.00 -15.34 31.03
C VAL A 70 23.66 -14.11 31.66
N GLY A 71 22.92 -13.28 32.38
CA GLY A 71 23.46 -12.12 33.08
C GLY A 71 24.47 -12.48 34.18
N LYS A 72 24.39 -13.69 34.75
CA LYS A 72 25.39 -14.20 35.71
C LYS A 72 26.65 -14.75 35.05
N ILE A 73 26.54 -15.31 33.86
CA ILE A 73 27.65 -15.98 33.15
C ILE A 73 28.39 -15.00 32.25
N SER A 74 27.68 -14.07 31.59
CA SER A 74 28.24 -13.11 30.65
C SER A 74 27.42 -11.82 30.66
N PRO A 75 27.74 -10.87 31.55
CA PRO A 75 26.97 -9.63 31.72
C PRO A 75 27.06 -8.67 30.53
N GLU A 76 28.04 -8.85 29.63
CA GLU A 76 28.21 -8.03 28.43
C GLU A 76 27.29 -8.44 27.27
N ILE A 77 26.61 -9.59 27.39
CA ILE A 77 25.79 -10.15 26.32
C ILE A 77 24.34 -9.66 26.45
N ASN A 78 23.87 -8.92 25.44
CA ASN A 78 22.45 -8.60 25.30
C ASN A 78 21.69 -9.71 24.56
N ILE A 79 20.68 -10.29 25.21
CA ILE A 79 19.85 -11.37 24.65
C ILE A 79 19.02 -10.90 23.45
N MET A 80 18.49 -9.68 23.46
CA MET A 80 17.75 -9.11 22.32
C MET A 80 18.62 -9.04 21.08
N GLN A 81 19.88 -8.64 21.22
CA GLN A 81 20.84 -8.58 20.11
C GLN A 81 21.06 -9.97 19.50
N ILE A 82 21.25 -11.00 20.33
CA ILE A 82 21.42 -12.38 19.86
C ILE A 82 20.15 -12.85 19.13
N LEU A 83 18.99 -12.57 19.70
CA LEU A 83 17.71 -13.03 19.18
C LEU A 83 17.41 -12.40 17.82
N VAL A 84 17.65 -11.10 17.68
CA VAL A 84 17.55 -10.39 16.39
C VAL A 84 18.55 -10.95 15.39
N ASN A 85 19.83 -11.10 15.75
CA ASN A 85 20.84 -11.65 14.85
C ASN A 85 20.51 -13.07 14.39
N TYR A 86 19.96 -13.91 15.28
CA TYR A 86 19.52 -15.27 14.95
C TYR A 86 18.33 -15.25 13.99
N VAL A 87 17.32 -14.43 14.26
CA VAL A 87 16.13 -14.32 13.40
C VAL A 87 16.52 -13.73 12.05
N SER A 88 17.30 -12.65 12.00
CA SER A 88 17.78 -12.04 10.75
C SER A 88 18.66 -13.01 9.96
N GLY A 89 19.57 -13.71 10.62
CA GLY A 89 20.43 -14.70 9.96
C GLY A 89 19.65 -15.91 9.43
N LYS A 90 18.61 -16.35 10.13
CA LYS A 90 17.71 -17.42 9.68
C LYS A 90 16.79 -16.95 8.56
N MET A 91 16.23 -15.75 8.67
CA MET A 91 15.42 -15.14 7.64
C MET A 91 16.23 -14.99 6.35
N ILE A 92 17.46 -14.49 6.41
CA ILE A 92 18.35 -14.41 5.24
C ILE A 92 18.66 -15.80 4.65
N LYS A 93 18.79 -16.84 5.47
CA LYS A 93 19.01 -18.22 4.99
C LYS A 93 17.76 -18.89 4.42
N GLU A 94 16.57 -18.54 4.92
CA GLU A 94 15.28 -19.09 4.48
C GLU A 94 14.59 -18.25 3.40
N LEU A 95 15.10 -17.04 3.11
CA LEU A 95 14.79 -16.22 1.93
C LEU A 95 15.40 -16.89 0.69
N ASP A 96 14.93 -18.10 0.38
CA ASP A 96 15.09 -18.66 -0.96
C ASP A 96 14.15 -17.88 -1.88
N LEU A 97 14.67 -16.79 -2.48
CA LEU A 97 13.94 -15.94 -3.43
C LEU A 97 13.18 -16.79 -4.47
N SER A 98 13.73 -17.94 -4.84
CA SER A 98 13.15 -18.89 -5.78
C SER A 98 11.89 -19.55 -5.20
N ALA A 99 11.92 -19.98 -3.94
CA ALA A 99 10.78 -20.56 -3.25
C ALA A 99 9.71 -19.50 -2.94
N GLU A 100 10.11 -18.27 -2.61
CA GLU A 100 9.18 -17.19 -2.31
C GLU A 100 8.51 -16.62 -3.56
N LEU A 101 9.22 -16.48 -4.69
CA LEU A 101 8.63 -16.18 -6.00
C LEU A 101 7.71 -17.29 -6.48
N LYS A 102 8.09 -18.56 -6.28
CA LYS A 102 7.25 -19.69 -6.63
C LYS A 102 6.01 -19.76 -5.76
N ASN A 103 6.12 -19.49 -4.46
CA ASN A 103 4.98 -19.44 -3.54
C ASN A 103 4.09 -18.23 -3.81
N ALA A 104 4.66 -17.06 -4.15
CA ALA A 104 3.91 -15.89 -4.57
C ALA A 104 3.17 -16.14 -5.89
N CYS A 105 3.85 -16.72 -6.89
CA CYS A 105 3.24 -17.07 -8.17
C CYS A 105 2.16 -18.16 -8.02
N VAL A 106 2.42 -19.18 -7.20
CA VAL A 106 1.42 -20.21 -6.85
C VAL A 106 0.28 -19.63 -6.03
N SER A 107 0.50 -18.62 -5.18
CA SER A 107 -0.55 -17.95 -4.42
C SER A 107 -1.44 -17.09 -5.33
N VAL A 108 -0.86 -16.39 -6.30
CA VAL A 108 -1.60 -15.63 -7.32
C VAL A 108 -2.38 -16.57 -8.25
N LEU A 109 -1.75 -17.67 -8.69
CA LEU A 109 -2.40 -18.70 -9.50
C LEU A 109 -3.46 -19.50 -8.72
N ARG A 110 -3.27 -19.73 -7.41
CA ARG A 110 -4.30 -20.32 -6.54
C ARG A 110 -5.45 -19.35 -6.29
N SER A 111 -5.18 -18.05 -6.14
CA SER A 111 -6.21 -17.01 -6.08
C SER A 111 -6.99 -16.92 -7.39
N GLY A 112 -6.33 -17.11 -8.54
CA GLY A 112 -7.00 -17.21 -9.85
C GLY A 112 -7.77 -18.52 -10.07
N ARG A 113 -7.40 -19.62 -9.40
CA ARG A 113 -8.07 -20.93 -9.51
C ARG A 113 -9.10 -21.22 -8.42
N ARG A 114 -9.22 -20.37 -7.39
CA ARG A 114 -10.28 -20.43 -6.36
C ARG A 114 -11.40 -19.42 -6.65
N VAL A 115 -11.91 -19.43 -7.88
CA VAL A 115 -13.09 -18.65 -8.27
C VAL A 115 -14.45 -19.28 -7.89
N PRO A 116 -14.62 -20.55 -7.44
CA PRO A 116 -15.98 -21.02 -7.17
C PRO A 116 -16.52 -20.80 -5.75
N ASP A 117 -15.78 -20.20 -4.81
CA ASP A 117 -16.34 -19.83 -3.49
C ASP A 117 -16.06 -18.36 -3.19
N MET A 118 -16.87 -17.49 -3.80
CA MET A 118 -17.02 -16.10 -3.36
C MET A 118 -17.25 -16.13 -1.84
N PRO A 119 -16.38 -15.50 -1.02
CA PRO A 119 -16.62 -15.42 0.42
C PRO A 119 -17.98 -14.75 0.60
N SER A 120 -18.82 -15.30 1.47
CA SER A 120 -20.19 -14.83 1.75
C SER A 120 -20.29 -13.31 1.91
N GLN A 121 -19.22 -12.68 2.40
CA GLN A 121 -19.06 -11.24 2.56
C GLN A 121 -19.10 -10.47 1.23
N MET A 122 -18.51 -10.98 0.13
CA MET A 122 -18.62 -10.35 -1.20
C MET A 122 -20.04 -10.45 -1.76
N SER A 123 -20.71 -11.59 -1.54
CA SER A 123 -22.12 -11.73 -1.93
C SER A 123 -23.02 -10.75 -1.18
N GLU A 124 -22.72 -10.51 0.10
CA GLU A 124 -23.46 -9.56 0.93
C GLU A 124 -23.24 -8.12 0.49
N ILE A 125 -22.00 -7.72 0.18
CA ILE A 125 -21.67 -6.40 -0.39
C ILE A 125 -22.36 -6.22 -1.74
N LEU A 126 -22.35 -7.24 -2.60
CA LEU A 126 -23.01 -7.18 -3.90
C LEU A 126 -24.54 -7.12 -3.76
N LYS A 127 -25.11 -7.83 -2.78
CA LYS A 127 -26.55 -7.72 -2.44
C LYS A 127 -26.90 -6.35 -1.87
N MET A 128 -26.06 -5.76 -1.03
CA MET A 128 -26.25 -4.39 -0.51
C MET A 128 -26.10 -3.34 -1.62
N ALA A 129 -25.20 -3.56 -2.58
CA ALA A 129 -25.04 -2.74 -3.77
C ALA A 129 -26.25 -2.83 -4.70
N ILE A 130 -26.73 -4.04 -4.99
CA ILE A 130 -27.92 -4.28 -5.81
C ILE A 130 -29.19 -3.74 -5.12
N LYS A 131 -29.28 -3.82 -3.79
CA LYS A 131 -30.41 -3.26 -3.01
C LYS A 131 -30.34 -1.74 -2.84
N GLY A 132 -29.32 -1.05 -3.38
CA GLY A 132 -29.23 0.42 -3.35
C GLY A 132 -29.02 1.00 -1.94
N GLN A 133 -28.66 0.20 -0.95
CA GLN A 133 -28.43 0.66 0.43
C GLN A 133 -27.05 1.31 0.62
N LEU A 134 -26.16 1.20 -0.38
CA LEU A 134 -24.92 1.99 -0.42
C LEU A 134 -25.16 3.50 -0.59
N LYS A 135 -26.37 3.91 -0.97
CA LYS A 135 -26.71 5.32 -1.22
C LYS A 135 -26.77 6.15 0.06
N THR A 136 -27.03 5.55 1.23
CA THR A 136 -27.28 6.29 2.48
C THR A 136 -26.02 6.61 3.28
N ASN A 137 -24.89 5.89 3.07
CA ASN A 137 -23.61 6.20 3.70
C ASN A 137 -22.62 6.94 2.76
N ALA A 138 -22.83 6.88 1.44
CA ALA A 138 -21.99 7.57 0.46
C ALA A 138 -22.35 9.08 0.28
N GLU A 139 -23.35 9.59 1.01
CA GLU A 139 -23.69 11.01 1.05
C GLU A 139 -22.88 11.80 2.08
N LEU A 140 -22.13 11.15 2.98
CA LEU A 140 -21.15 11.82 3.83
C LEU A 140 -19.77 11.86 3.15
N SER A 141 -19.50 12.99 2.49
CA SER A 141 -18.16 13.55 2.30
C SER A 141 -17.12 12.67 1.57
N GLY A 142 -17.19 12.58 0.24
CA GLY A 142 -15.98 12.31 -0.55
C GLY A 142 -16.20 11.74 -1.96
N SER A 143 -17.27 10.96 -2.16
CA SER A 143 -17.41 10.17 -3.39
C SER A 143 -17.78 11.00 -4.63
N LYS A 144 -18.68 11.98 -4.52
CA LYS A 144 -19.00 12.88 -5.67
C LYS A 144 -17.77 13.62 -6.18
N LYS A 145 -16.95 14.18 -5.27
CA LYS A 145 -15.70 14.87 -5.67
C LYS A 145 -14.68 13.94 -6.30
N PHE A 146 -14.69 12.65 -5.96
CA PHE A 146 -13.81 11.66 -6.59
C PHE A 146 -14.30 11.27 -7.97
N LEU A 147 -15.61 11.05 -8.14
CA LEU A 147 -16.24 10.78 -9.44
C LEU A 147 -16.08 11.97 -10.40
N ASP A 148 -16.32 13.20 -9.95
CA ASP A 148 -16.13 14.41 -10.76
C ASP A 148 -14.66 14.61 -11.17
N ARG A 149 -13.70 14.18 -10.33
CA ARG A 149 -12.27 14.19 -10.69
C ARG A 149 -11.92 13.12 -11.70
N LEU A 150 -12.55 11.95 -11.59
CA LEU A 150 -12.39 10.85 -12.54
C LEU A 150 -12.91 11.23 -13.93
N ASP A 151 -14.10 11.83 -14.01
CA ASP A 151 -14.67 12.30 -15.28
C ASP A 151 -13.77 13.38 -15.91
N ASN A 152 -13.30 14.36 -15.12
CA ASN A 152 -12.35 15.36 -15.61
C ASN A 152 -11.00 14.77 -16.06
N MET A 153 -10.56 13.65 -15.49
CA MET A 153 -9.35 12.95 -15.94
C MET A 153 -9.61 12.19 -17.24
N ALA A 154 -10.76 11.54 -17.38
CA ALA A 154 -11.15 10.85 -18.60
C ALA A 154 -11.27 11.82 -19.79
N ASP A 155 -11.83 13.00 -19.57
CA ASP A 155 -11.92 14.06 -20.58
C ASP A 155 -10.52 14.55 -21.01
N LYS A 156 -9.59 14.70 -20.08
CA LYS A 156 -8.19 15.07 -20.40
C LYS A 156 -7.47 13.98 -21.19
N VAL A 157 -7.69 12.71 -20.85
CA VAL A 157 -7.10 11.57 -21.54
C VAL A 157 -7.64 11.45 -22.97
N SER A 158 -8.94 11.61 -23.17
CA SER A 158 -9.54 11.56 -24.52
C SER A 158 -8.99 12.68 -25.42
N LEU A 159 -8.85 13.89 -24.88
CA LEU A 159 -8.31 15.03 -25.63
C LEU A 159 -6.82 14.84 -25.98
N ALA A 160 -6.02 14.29 -25.06
CA ALA A 160 -4.63 13.94 -25.31
C ALA A 160 -4.46 12.86 -26.42
N ILE A 161 -5.37 11.88 -26.48
CA ILE A 161 -5.36 10.86 -27.54
C ILE A 161 -5.67 11.49 -28.90
N VAL A 162 -6.64 12.39 -28.97
CA VAL A 162 -6.97 13.12 -30.21
C VAL A 162 -5.79 13.98 -30.66
N GLU A 163 -5.12 14.67 -29.74
CA GLU A 163 -3.92 15.46 -30.04
C GLU A 163 -2.78 14.58 -30.56
N ALA A 164 -2.50 13.44 -29.91
CA ALA A 164 -1.46 12.51 -30.36
C ALA A 164 -1.75 11.94 -31.75
N ALA A 165 -3.01 11.62 -32.05
CA ALA A 165 -3.42 11.16 -33.38
C ALA A 165 -3.27 12.25 -34.44
N LEU A 166 -3.59 13.51 -34.10
CA LEU A 166 -3.42 14.65 -34.99
C LEU A 166 -1.93 14.94 -35.27
N LEU A 167 -1.07 14.90 -34.24
CA LEU A 167 0.39 15.00 -34.39
C LEU A 167 0.93 13.90 -35.30
N ALA A 168 0.57 12.65 -35.02
CA ALA A 168 1.05 11.50 -35.79
C ALA A 168 0.57 11.57 -37.25
N GLY A 169 -0.70 11.91 -37.48
CA GLY A 169 -1.25 12.10 -38.82
C GLY A 169 -0.59 13.23 -39.59
N SER A 170 -0.34 14.36 -38.92
CA SER A 170 0.35 15.50 -39.53
C SER A 170 1.82 15.19 -39.85
N ALA A 171 2.51 14.48 -38.97
CA ALA A 171 3.88 14.02 -39.19
C ALA A 171 3.97 13.02 -40.37
N MET A 172 3.01 12.09 -40.46
CA MET A 172 2.91 11.16 -41.59
C MET A 172 2.66 11.89 -42.92
N LEU A 173 1.77 12.90 -42.94
CA LEU A 173 1.51 13.72 -44.13
C LEU A 173 2.73 14.53 -44.55
N CYS A 174 3.47 15.10 -43.59
CA CYS A 174 4.75 15.76 -43.86
C CYS A 174 5.79 14.80 -44.45
N SER A 175 5.88 13.56 -43.96
CA SER A 175 6.83 12.56 -44.45
C SER A 175 6.44 11.98 -45.81
N SER A 176 5.16 11.95 -46.17
CA SER A 176 4.65 11.32 -47.40
C SER A 176 4.62 12.27 -48.61
N ALA A 177 4.60 13.59 -48.39
CA ALA A 177 4.41 14.56 -49.47
C ALA A 177 5.67 14.89 -50.30
N GLY A 178 6.53 13.90 -50.54
CA GLY A 178 7.65 14.00 -51.48
C GLY A 178 7.25 13.91 -52.96
N GLY A 179 6.13 14.50 -53.43
CA GLY A 179 5.88 14.49 -54.88
C GLY A 179 4.57 14.95 -55.52
N ARG A 180 3.52 15.46 -54.83
CA ARG A 180 2.29 15.89 -55.54
C ARG A 180 1.45 16.90 -54.75
N GLY A 181 1.75 18.19 -54.87
CA GLY A 181 0.90 19.27 -54.34
C GLY A 181 1.63 20.60 -54.17
N LYS A 182 0.91 21.73 -54.34
CA LYS A 182 1.43 23.11 -54.28
C LYS A 182 2.27 23.33 -53.01
N SER A 183 3.58 23.17 -53.15
CA SER A 183 4.57 23.41 -52.12
C SER A 183 4.95 24.88 -52.16
N PHE A 184 4.66 25.62 -51.11
CA PHE A 184 5.13 27.00 -50.99
C PHE A 184 6.55 27.06 -50.38
N LEU A 185 7.02 25.99 -49.72
CA LEU A 185 8.31 25.99 -49.01
C LEU A 185 8.88 24.58 -48.74
N GLY A 186 8.70 23.61 -49.65
CA GLY A 186 9.21 22.24 -49.49
C GLY A 186 8.50 21.36 -48.44
N VAL A 187 7.46 21.89 -47.78
CA VAL A 187 6.56 21.16 -46.86
C VAL A 187 5.13 21.25 -47.41
N PRO A 188 4.36 20.15 -47.44
CA PRO A 188 2.95 20.18 -47.82
C PRO A 188 2.16 21.11 -46.90
N VAL A 189 1.41 22.04 -47.49
CA VAL A 189 0.59 23.02 -46.74
C VAL A 189 -0.38 22.34 -45.76
N LEU A 190 -0.91 21.16 -46.11
CA LEU A 190 -1.76 20.37 -45.20
C LEU A 190 -1.03 19.85 -43.95
N GLY A 191 0.22 19.40 -44.09
CA GLY A 191 1.01 18.90 -42.97
C GLY A 191 1.53 20.02 -42.07
N ALA A 192 1.84 21.19 -42.65
CA ALA A 192 2.17 22.38 -41.86
C ALA A 192 0.95 22.89 -41.07
N ALA A 193 -0.25 22.86 -41.67
CA ALA A 193 -1.48 23.25 -41.00
C ALA A 193 -1.85 22.30 -39.84
N GLY A 194 -1.69 20.99 -40.02
CA GLY A 194 -1.94 20.01 -38.95
C GLY A 194 -0.96 20.15 -37.77
N LEU A 195 0.32 20.43 -38.03
CA LEU A 195 1.31 20.69 -36.99
C LEU A 195 1.03 21.99 -36.24
N ALA A 196 0.65 23.06 -36.95
CA ALA A 196 0.27 24.32 -36.32
C ALA A 196 -0.97 24.16 -35.43
N LEU A 197 -2.00 23.46 -35.93
CA LEU A 197 -3.21 23.16 -35.16
C LEU A 197 -2.88 22.34 -33.90
N SER A 198 -2.03 21.33 -34.03
CA SER A 198 -1.66 20.51 -32.90
C SER A 198 -0.80 21.27 -31.87
N ALA A 199 0.09 22.16 -32.31
CA ALA A 199 0.87 22.98 -31.39
C ALA A 199 -0.03 23.93 -30.57
N ILE A 200 -1.07 24.49 -31.21
CA ILE A 200 -2.06 25.34 -30.52
C ILE A 200 -2.88 24.52 -29.51
N LEU A 201 -3.35 23.33 -29.90
CA LEU A 201 -4.10 22.43 -29.02
C LEU A 201 -3.27 21.95 -27.83
N GLY A 202 -2.00 21.60 -28.04
CA GLY A 202 -1.10 21.17 -26.96
C GLY A 202 -0.81 22.28 -25.95
N VAL A 203 -0.58 23.51 -26.43
CA VAL A 203 -0.43 24.68 -25.55
C VAL A 203 -1.71 24.93 -24.75
N TYR A 204 -2.87 24.79 -25.37
CA TYR A 204 -4.17 24.92 -24.69
C TYR A 204 -4.36 23.83 -23.61
N MET A 205 -4.00 22.57 -23.88
CA MET A 205 -4.02 21.46 -22.92
C MET A 205 -3.13 21.72 -21.72
N VAL A 206 -1.88 22.14 -21.94
CA VAL A 206 -0.92 22.46 -20.87
C VAL A 206 -1.46 23.61 -20.01
N TRP A 207 -2.02 24.65 -20.64
CA TRP A 207 -2.62 25.77 -19.93
C TRP A 207 -3.80 25.33 -19.05
N LEU A 208 -4.69 24.48 -19.58
CA LEU A 208 -5.84 23.95 -18.86
C LEU A 208 -5.43 23.08 -17.66
N ILE A 209 -4.36 22.29 -17.78
CA ILE A 209 -3.82 21.50 -16.65
C ILE A 209 -3.22 22.41 -15.57
N PHE A 210 -2.48 23.44 -15.96
CA PHE A 210 -1.82 24.35 -15.03
C PHE A 210 -2.82 25.25 -14.29
N PHE A 211 -3.86 25.73 -14.99
CA PHE A 211 -4.88 26.61 -14.40
C PHE A 211 -5.96 25.82 -13.62
N SER A 212 -6.22 24.56 -13.96
CA SER A 212 -7.14 23.66 -13.24
C SER A 212 -6.62 23.22 -11.86
N LYS A 213 -5.37 23.52 -11.49
CA LYS A 213 -4.81 23.25 -10.17
C LYS A 213 -5.06 24.34 -9.12
N LYS A 214 -5.75 25.44 -9.48
CA LYS A 214 -6.13 26.52 -8.56
C LYS A 214 -7.63 26.45 -8.27
#